data_AF-A0A2N2K3B4-F1
#
_entry.id   AF-A0A2N2K3B4-F1
#
_cell.length_a   1.000
_cell.length_b   1.000
_cell.length_c   1.000
_cell.angle_alpha   90.00
_cell.angle_beta   90.00
_cell.angle_gamma   90.00
#
_symmetry.space_group_name_H-M   'P 1'
#
loop_
_entity.id
_entity.type
_entity.pdbx_description
1 polymer ?
#
loop_
_entity_poly.entity_id
_entity_poly.type
_entity_poly.pdbx_seq_one_letter_code
_entity_poly.pdbx_strand_id
1 'polypeptide(L)'
;MEKKSLTLGFLTNLGLLLTGFTTALSGFVIQFAYHMGHHGHIDQSSLALRMDYGGWSHIHKVSIVIISLLAIVHIVLHWKWYKTIVGKKLLGRNRPVLTLTILFVVVALTGYIPWGIDLGGGQEETRKGFIEVHDKLTFILLPYLVIHVTRRRRWFISSYKRLKESSGKESRSSKIQEAPVKM
;
A
#
# COMPACT_ATOMS: atom_id res chain seq x y z
N MET A 1 17.47 14.25 -10.95
CA MET A 1 16.06 14.00 -10.56
C MET A 1 15.56 15.26 -9.90
N GLU A 2 14.54 15.88 -10.48
CA GLU A 2 13.98 17.15 -10.02
C GLU A 2 13.44 17.01 -8.58
N LYS A 3 13.60 18.04 -7.73
CA LYS A 3 13.18 18.02 -6.31
C LYS A 3 11.72 17.58 -6.16
N LYS A 4 10.83 18.07 -7.04
CA LYS A 4 9.40 17.68 -7.08
C LYS A 4 9.20 16.17 -7.27
N SER A 5 9.96 15.55 -8.17
CA SER A 5 9.91 14.10 -8.41
C SER A 5 10.41 13.29 -7.20
N LEU A 6 11.43 13.79 -6.49
CA LEU A 6 11.92 13.16 -5.25
C LEU A 6 10.87 13.26 -4.13
N THR A 7 10.28 14.43 -3.92
CA THR A 7 9.25 14.65 -2.88
C THR A 7 8.02 13.77 -3.15
N LEU A 8 7.51 13.78 -4.39
CA LEU A 8 6.35 12.95 -4.75
C LEU A 8 6.63 11.47 -4.52
N GLY A 9 7.77 10.95 -5.00
CA GLY A 9 8.13 9.55 -4.79
C GLY A 9 8.29 9.18 -3.31
N PHE A 10 8.84 10.09 -2.49
CA PHE A 10 8.95 9.88 -1.05
C PHE A 10 7.58 9.83 -0.37
N LEU A 11 6.70 10.81 -0.66
CA LEU A 11 5.35 10.88 -0.08
C LEU A 11 4.49 9.68 -0.52
N THR A 12 4.53 9.29 -1.79
CA THR A 12 3.80 8.11 -2.28
C THR A 12 4.27 6.84 -1.55
N ASN A 13 5.58 6.64 -1.39
CA ASN A 13 6.10 5.46 -0.72
C ASN A 13 5.80 5.45 0.79
N LEU A 14 5.88 6.61 1.44
CA LEU A 14 5.49 6.74 2.85
C LEU A 14 3.99 6.48 3.05
N GLY A 15 3.16 7.04 2.17
CA GLY A 15 1.72 6.78 2.16
C GLY A 15 1.41 5.30 1.98
N LEU A 16 2.05 4.63 1.01
CA LEU A 16 1.92 3.18 0.81
C LEU A 16 2.34 2.37 2.04
N LEU A 17 3.40 2.78 2.72
CA LEU A 17 3.87 2.09 3.93
C LEU A 17 2.85 2.19 5.06
N LEU A 18 2.34 3.39 5.34
CA LEU A 18 1.38 3.63 6.41
C LEU A 18 0.02 2.99 6.10
N THR A 19 -0.52 3.24 4.91
CA THR A 19 -1.82 2.69 4.50
C THR A 19 -1.76 1.18 4.31
N GLY A 20 -0.66 0.64 3.78
CA GLY A 20 -0.43 -0.80 3.70
C GLY A 20 -0.36 -1.47 5.06
N PHE A 21 0.25 -0.82 6.05
CA PHE A 21 0.22 -1.32 7.42
C PHE A 21 -1.21 -1.32 7.99
N THR A 22 -1.97 -0.24 7.83
CA THR A 22 -3.37 -0.17 8.28
C THR A 22 -4.26 -1.20 7.58
N THR A 23 -4.12 -1.38 6.26
CA THR A 23 -4.84 -2.41 5.49
C THR A 23 -4.50 -3.80 5.99
N ALA A 24 -3.22 -4.12 6.15
CA ALA A 24 -2.81 -5.45 6.62
C ALA A 24 -3.30 -5.73 8.04
N LEU A 25 -3.15 -4.77 8.96
CA LEU A 25 -3.61 -4.92 10.35
C LEU A 25 -5.13 -5.12 10.43
N SER A 26 -5.90 -4.25 9.77
CA SER A 26 -7.36 -4.37 9.75
C SER A 26 -7.83 -5.66 9.10
N GLY A 27 -7.20 -6.09 8.00
CA GLY A 27 -7.49 -7.37 7.34
C GLY A 27 -7.20 -8.56 8.23
N PHE A 28 -6.07 -8.55 8.95
CA PHE A 28 -5.74 -9.59 9.91
C PHE A 28 -6.72 -9.67 11.08
N VAL A 29 -7.14 -8.53 11.62
CA VAL A 29 -8.17 -8.52 12.68
C VAL A 29 -9.47 -9.09 12.14
N ILE A 30 -9.92 -8.69 10.95
CA ILE A 30 -11.12 -9.25 10.31
C ILE A 30 -10.99 -10.77 10.17
N GLN A 31 -9.87 -11.23 9.62
CA GLN A 31 -9.66 -12.64 9.33
C GLN A 31 -9.61 -13.51 10.59
N PHE A 32 -8.78 -13.14 11.57
CA PHE A 32 -8.59 -13.96 12.78
C PHE A 32 -9.74 -13.85 13.77
N ALA A 33 -10.35 -12.67 13.92
CA ALA A 33 -11.41 -12.49 14.91
C ALA A 33 -12.79 -12.88 14.38
N TYR A 34 -13.04 -12.77 13.07
CA TYR A 34 -14.39 -12.91 12.52
C TYR A 34 -14.54 -13.99 11.44
N HIS A 35 -13.50 -14.32 10.67
CA HIS A 35 -13.60 -15.36 9.62
C HIS A 35 -13.16 -16.75 10.10
N MET A 36 -12.10 -16.85 10.91
CA MET A 36 -11.61 -18.15 11.38
C MET A 36 -12.50 -18.74 12.47
N GLY A 37 -12.76 -20.06 12.40
CA GLY A 37 -13.43 -20.84 13.45
C GLY A 37 -14.95 -20.84 13.42
N HIS A 38 -15.60 -19.96 12.65
CA HIS A 38 -17.06 -19.75 12.74
C HIS A 38 -17.89 -20.40 11.62
N HIS A 39 -17.34 -21.35 10.84
CA HIS A 39 -18.06 -22.14 9.82
C HIS A 39 -18.92 -21.28 8.85
N GLY A 40 -18.49 -20.06 8.54
CA GLY A 40 -19.20 -19.13 7.66
C GLY A 40 -20.22 -18.21 8.31
N HIS A 41 -20.37 -18.25 9.65
CA HIS A 41 -21.19 -17.33 10.42
C HIS A 41 -20.34 -16.18 10.99
N ILE A 42 -20.55 -14.95 10.54
CA ILE A 42 -19.79 -13.80 11.04
C ILE A 42 -20.54 -13.22 12.25
N ASP A 43 -19.97 -13.35 13.45
CA ASP A 43 -20.51 -12.65 14.63
C ASP A 43 -20.13 -11.16 14.58
N GLN A 44 -21.04 -10.36 14.02
CA GLN A 44 -20.86 -8.93 13.87
C GLN A 44 -20.84 -8.17 15.20
N SER A 45 -21.33 -8.77 16.29
CA SER A 45 -21.43 -8.13 17.61
C SER A 45 -20.19 -8.34 18.48
N SER A 46 -19.36 -9.34 18.14
CA SER A 46 -18.11 -9.58 18.83
C SER A 46 -17.16 -8.39 18.70
N LEU A 47 -16.50 -8.04 19.80
CA LEU A 47 -15.54 -6.93 19.84
C LEU A 47 -14.12 -7.47 19.72
N ALA A 48 -13.41 -7.04 18.68
CA ALA A 48 -11.98 -7.24 18.53
C ALA A 48 -11.27 -5.90 18.76
N LEU A 49 -10.35 -5.84 19.74
CA LEU A 49 -9.62 -4.60 20.07
C LEU A 49 -10.55 -3.38 20.29
N ARG A 50 -11.70 -3.60 20.96
CA ARG A 50 -12.73 -2.59 21.27
C ARG A 50 -13.53 -2.06 20.07
N MET A 51 -13.48 -2.72 18.92
CA MET A 51 -14.28 -2.36 17.76
C MET A 51 -14.89 -3.61 17.14
N ASP A 52 -16.10 -3.48 16.60
CA ASP A 52 -16.87 -4.56 16.00
C ASP A 52 -16.43 -4.84 14.55
N TYR A 53 -17.06 -5.85 13.92
CA TYR A 53 -16.78 -6.20 12.53
C TYR A 53 -17.00 -5.00 11.58
N GLY A 54 -18.08 -4.24 11.80
CA GLY A 54 -18.43 -3.08 10.98
C GLY A 54 -17.34 -2.03 10.96
N GLY A 55 -16.82 -1.67 12.13
CA GLY A 55 -15.74 -0.70 12.27
C GLY A 55 -14.44 -1.17 11.62
N TRP A 56 -14.01 -2.42 11.86
CA TRP A 56 -12.81 -2.97 11.22
C TRP A 56 -12.96 -3.05 9.70
N SER A 57 -14.12 -3.49 9.22
CA SER A 57 -14.47 -3.56 7.80
C SER A 57 -14.43 -2.17 7.16
N HIS A 58 -14.93 -1.14 7.84
CA HIS A 58 -14.90 0.23 7.34
C HIS A 58 -13.46 0.76 7.21
N ILE A 59 -12.63 0.58 8.25
CA ILE A 59 -11.20 0.95 8.20
C ILE A 59 -10.50 0.22 7.05
N HIS A 60 -10.75 -1.08 6.89
CA HIS A 60 -10.15 -1.89 5.85
C HIS A 60 -10.54 -1.39 4.45
N LYS A 61 -11.83 -1.19 4.18
CA LYS A 61 -12.35 -0.70 2.89
C LYS A 61 -11.79 0.68 2.53
N VAL A 62 -11.79 1.63 3.47
CA VAL A 62 -11.22 2.97 3.23
C VAL A 62 -9.72 2.88 2.96
N SER A 63 -9.00 2.07 3.72
CA SER A 63 -7.55 1.88 3.52
C SER A 63 -7.24 1.25 2.16
N ILE A 64 -8.06 0.30 1.69
CA ILE A 64 -7.94 -0.32 0.36
C ILE A 64 -8.13 0.70 -0.77
N VAL A 65 -9.06 1.64 -0.65
CA VAL A 65 -9.24 2.70 -1.66
C VAL A 65 -7.99 3.59 -1.73
N ILE A 66 -7.47 4.01 -0.57
CA ILE A 66 -6.29 4.88 -0.51
C ILE A 66 -5.04 4.16 -1.04
N ILE A 67 -4.78 2.92 -0.59
CA ILE A 67 -3.60 2.17 -1.04
C ILE A 67 -3.66 1.87 -2.54
N SER A 68 -4.85 1.64 -3.11
CA SER A 68 -5.02 1.41 -4.55
C SER A 68 -4.66 2.66 -5.37
N LEU A 69 -5.13 3.83 -4.95
CA LEU A 69 -4.76 5.11 -5.59
C LEU A 69 -3.25 5.36 -5.51
N LEU A 70 -2.66 5.16 -4.33
CA LEU A 70 -1.21 5.32 -4.14
C LEU A 70 -0.40 4.29 -4.92
N ALA A 71 -0.89 3.06 -5.06
CA ALA A 71 -0.24 2.00 -5.83
C ALA A 71 -0.23 2.33 -7.33
N ILE A 72 -1.32 2.90 -7.87
CA ILE A 72 -1.36 3.40 -9.26
C ILE A 72 -0.28 4.46 -9.46
N VAL A 73 -0.21 5.48 -8.58
CA VAL A 73 0.82 6.52 -8.65
C VAL A 73 2.22 5.92 -8.56
N HIS A 74 2.45 4.98 -7.64
CA HIS A 74 3.72 4.28 -7.48
C HIS A 74 4.13 3.53 -8.75
N ILE A 75 3.22 2.79 -9.38
CA ILE A 75 3.48 2.08 -10.64
C ILE A 75 3.84 3.06 -11.76
N VAL A 76 3.11 4.18 -11.87
CA VAL A 76 3.40 5.24 -12.85
C VAL A 76 4.79 5.82 -12.64
N LEU A 77 5.17 6.14 -11.41
CA LEU A 77 6.53 6.62 -11.07
C LEU A 77 7.61 5.60 -11.45
N HIS A 78 7.29 4.31 -11.36
CA HIS A 78 8.20 3.21 -11.71
C HIS A 78 8.05 2.72 -13.16
N TRP A 79 7.23 3.35 -13.99
CA TRP A 79 6.94 2.87 -15.36
C TRP A 79 8.19 2.72 -16.24
N LYS A 80 9.12 3.68 -16.16
CA LYS A 80 10.40 3.60 -16.90
C LYS A 80 11.24 2.38 -16.47
N TRP A 81 11.19 2.00 -15.20
CA TRP A 81 11.87 0.82 -14.67
C TRP A 81 11.24 -0.48 -15.19
N TYR A 82 9.90 -0.57 -15.20
CA TYR A 82 9.21 -1.71 -15.81
C TYR A 82 9.56 -1.88 -17.28
N LYS A 83 9.50 -0.80 -18.07
CA LYS A 83 9.91 -0.83 -19.50
C LYS A 83 11.36 -1.32 -19.67
N THR A 84 12.26 -0.90 -18.78
CA THR A 84 13.66 -1.32 -18.82
C THR A 84 13.80 -2.83 -18.52
N ILE A 85 13.04 -3.36 -17.56
CA ILE A 85 13.07 -4.79 -17.24
C ILE A 85 12.62 -5.64 -18.42
N VAL A 86 11.50 -5.26 -19.04
CA VAL A 86 10.93 -5.97 -20.19
C VAL A 86 11.89 -5.87 -21.38
N GLY A 87 12.33 -4.66 -21.73
CA GLY A 87 13.20 -4.43 -22.89
C GLY A 87 14.57 -5.10 -22.78
N LYS A 88 15.14 -5.18 -21.57
CA LYS A 88 16.45 -5.80 -21.34
C LYS A 88 16.36 -7.28 -20.92
N LYS A 89 15.19 -7.91 -21.00
CA LYS A 89 14.94 -9.30 -20.57
C LYS A 89 15.42 -9.60 -19.14
N LEU A 90 15.34 -8.62 -18.24
CA LEU A 90 15.80 -8.74 -16.84
C LEU A 90 14.74 -9.35 -15.91
N LEU A 91 13.79 -10.11 -16.45
CA LEU A 91 12.67 -10.70 -15.72
C LEU A 91 13.16 -11.62 -14.60
N GLY A 92 14.13 -12.51 -14.90
CA GLY A 92 14.67 -13.47 -13.93
C GLY A 92 15.23 -12.83 -12.67
N ARG A 93 16.00 -11.74 -12.82
CA ARG A 93 16.63 -11.02 -11.71
C ARG A 93 15.63 -10.25 -10.85
N ASN A 94 14.52 -9.81 -11.44
CA ASN A 94 13.50 -8.99 -10.78
C ASN A 94 12.24 -9.80 -10.41
N ARG A 95 12.28 -11.13 -10.52
CA ARG A 95 11.15 -12.04 -10.22
C ARG A 95 10.41 -11.68 -8.93
N PRO A 96 11.06 -11.50 -7.76
CA PRO A 96 10.32 -11.23 -6.52
C PRO A 96 9.46 -9.96 -6.57
N VAL A 97 9.94 -8.90 -7.25
CA VAL A 97 9.18 -7.65 -7.36
C VAL A 97 8.04 -7.78 -8.36
N LEU A 98 8.27 -8.50 -9.47
CA LEU A 98 7.22 -8.76 -10.45
C LEU A 98 6.12 -9.67 -9.87
N THR A 99 6.51 -10.72 -9.14
CA THR A 99 5.59 -11.58 -8.39
C THR A 99 4.79 -10.78 -7.38
N LEU A 100 5.44 -9.88 -6.62
CA LEU A 100 4.74 -8.97 -5.70
C LEU A 100 3.70 -8.11 -6.44
N THR A 101 4.05 -7.50 -7.57
CA THR A 101 3.12 -6.67 -8.34
C THR A 101 1.92 -7.48 -8.83
N ILE A 102 2.14 -8.69 -9.36
CA ILE A 102 1.06 -9.56 -9.85
C ILE A 102 0.18 -10.00 -8.68
N LEU A 103 0.78 -10.51 -7.59
CA LEU A 103 0.05 -10.94 -6.40
C LEU A 103 -0.77 -9.79 -5.81
N PHE A 104 -0.21 -8.58 -5.74
CA PHE A 104 -0.93 -7.40 -5.25
C PHE A 104 -2.17 -7.10 -6.08
N VAL A 105 -2.06 -7.15 -7.42
CA VAL A 105 -3.21 -6.94 -8.31
C VAL A 105 -4.26 -8.03 -8.13
N VAL A 106 -3.86 -9.30 -8.07
CA VAL A 106 -4.81 -10.41 -7.89
C VAL A 106 -5.52 -10.29 -6.55
N VAL A 107 -4.79 -10.03 -5.45
CA VAL A 107 -5.37 -9.81 -4.11
C VAL A 107 -6.32 -8.62 -4.10
N ALA A 108 -5.95 -7.51 -4.75
CA ALA A 108 -6.84 -6.35 -4.85
C ALA A 108 -8.14 -6.71 -5.58
N LEU A 109 -8.06 -7.39 -6.72
CA LEU A 109 -9.24 -7.84 -7.47
C LEU A 109 -10.12 -8.77 -6.64
N THR A 110 -9.55 -9.78 -5.98
CA THR A 110 -10.33 -10.70 -5.14
C THR A 110 -10.90 -10.03 -3.89
N GLY A 111 -10.37 -8.89 -3.46
CA GLY A 111 -10.97 -8.08 -2.38
C GLY A 111 -12.08 -7.14 -2.87
N TYR A 112 -11.92 -6.55 -4.05
CA TYR A 112 -12.92 -5.65 -4.64
C TYR A 112 -14.16 -6.38 -5.19
N ILE A 113 -13.99 -7.58 -5.75
CA ILE A 113 -15.11 -8.38 -6.29
C ILE A 113 -16.20 -8.64 -5.23
N PRO A 114 -15.90 -9.19 -4.03
CA PRO A 114 -16.93 -9.41 -3.03
C PRO A 114 -17.58 -8.11 -2.54
N TRP A 115 -16.86 -6.98 -2.52
CA TRP A 115 -17.47 -5.68 -2.23
C TRP A 115 -18.46 -5.25 -3.35
N GLY A 116 -18.12 -5.48 -4.62
CA GLY A 116 -19.02 -5.24 -5.75
C GLY A 116 -20.27 -6.13 -5.74
N ILE A 117 -20.11 -7.42 -5.41
CA ILE A 117 -21.21 -8.38 -5.25
C ILE A 117 -22.17 -7.92 -4.15
N ASP A 118 -21.63 -7.49 -3.01
CA ASP A 118 -22.39 -6.99 -1.86
C ASP A 118 -23.24 -5.76 -2.24
N LEU A 119 -22.65 -4.79 -2.94
CA LEU A 119 -23.36 -3.61 -3.43
C LEU A 119 -24.43 -3.93 -4.49
N GLY A 120 -24.21 -4.97 -5.27
CA GLY A 120 -25.15 -5.42 -6.31
C GLY A 120 -26.25 -6.36 -5.81
N GLY A 121 -26.32 -6.66 -4.51
CA GLY A 121 -27.27 -7.63 -3.96
C GLY A 121 -27.05 -9.07 -4.46
N GLY A 122 -25.81 -9.41 -4.80
CA GLY A 122 -25.46 -10.73 -5.32
C GLY A 122 -25.45 -11.83 -4.26
N GLN A 123 -25.24 -13.07 -4.70
CA GLN A 123 -25.30 -14.26 -3.84
C GLN A 123 -24.20 -14.28 -2.76
N GLU A 124 -24.60 -14.50 -1.51
CA GLU A 124 -23.70 -14.53 -0.35
C GLU A 124 -22.60 -15.59 -0.45
N GLU A 125 -22.93 -16.78 -0.99
CA GLU A 125 -21.96 -17.87 -1.16
C GLU A 125 -20.82 -17.49 -2.10
N THR A 126 -21.14 -16.80 -3.21
CA THR A 126 -20.11 -16.32 -4.14
C THR A 126 -19.23 -15.27 -3.46
N ARG A 127 -19.83 -14.36 -2.69
CA ARG A 127 -19.09 -13.35 -1.91
C ARG A 127 -18.11 -14.01 -0.94
N LYS A 128 -18.55 -15.00 -0.16
CA LYS A 128 -17.73 -15.74 0.80
C LYS A 128 -16.59 -16.50 0.11
N GLY A 129 -16.87 -17.14 -1.03
CA GLY A 129 -15.83 -17.82 -1.82
C GLY A 129 -14.69 -16.90 -2.24
N PHE A 130 -14.99 -15.68 -2.73
CA PHE A 130 -13.95 -14.72 -3.07
C PHE A 130 -13.18 -14.21 -1.84
N ILE A 131 -13.85 -14.01 -0.71
CA ILE A 131 -13.20 -13.61 0.55
C ILE A 131 -12.21 -14.70 1.00
N GLU A 132 -12.58 -15.98 0.93
CA GLU A 132 -11.67 -17.07 1.30
C GLU A 132 -10.44 -17.12 0.38
N VAL A 133 -10.63 -16.94 -0.93
CA VAL A 133 -9.51 -16.86 -1.89
C VAL A 133 -8.62 -15.65 -1.60
N HIS A 134 -9.22 -14.49 -1.31
CA HIS A 134 -8.49 -13.29 -0.91
C HIS A 134 -7.63 -13.54 0.33
N ASP A 135 -8.23 -14.10 1.39
CA ASP A 135 -7.57 -14.41 2.67
C ASP A 135 -6.39 -15.39 2.51
N LYS A 136 -6.48 -16.36 1.59
CA LYS A 136 -5.37 -17.27 1.29
C LYS A 136 -4.24 -16.57 0.50
N LEU A 137 -4.60 -15.71 -0.45
CA LEU A 137 -3.62 -14.98 -1.26
C LEU A 137 -2.87 -13.91 -0.46
N THR A 138 -3.52 -13.26 0.52
CA THR A 138 -2.88 -12.26 1.39
C THR A 138 -1.75 -12.86 2.23
N PHE A 139 -1.90 -14.11 2.71
CA PHE A 139 -0.82 -14.82 3.38
C PHE A 139 0.41 -15.03 2.49
N ILE A 140 0.22 -15.25 1.19
CA ILE A 140 1.31 -15.37 0.23
C ILE A 140 1.91 -13.98 -0.08
N LEU A 141 1.06 -12.95 -0.22
CA LEU A 141 1.48 -11.58 -0.51
C LEU A 141 2.38 -11.00 0.60
N LEU A 142 2.05 -11.26 1.86
CA LEU A 142 2.68 -10.59 2.99
C LEU A 142 4.21 -10.82 3.08
N PRO A 143 4.75 -12.05 2.97
CA PRO A 143 6.20 -12.25 2.93
C PRO A 143 6.89 -11.47 1.81
N TYR A 144 6.30 -11.44 0.60
CA TYR A 144 6.85 -10.67 -0.52
C TYR A 144 6.86 -9.17 -0.23
N LEU A 145 5.79 -8.66 0.38
CA LEU A 145 5.68 -7.25 0.78
C LEU A 145 6.74 -6.89 1.83
N VAL A 146 6.91 -7.72 2.86
CA VAL A 146 7.92 -7.53 3.91
C VAL A 146 9.33 -7.52 3.31
N ILE A 147 9.65 -8.48 2.43
CA ILE A 147 10.95 -8.52 1.74
C ILE A 147 11.15 -7.26 0.87
N HIS A 148 10.12 -6.78 0.19
CA HIS A 148 10.20 -5.57 -0.62
C HIS A 148 10.48 -4.34 0.23
N VAL A 149 9.70 -4.11 1.28
CA VAL A 149 9.83 -2.94 2.17
C VAL A 149 11.19 -2.92 2.86
N THR A 150 11.63 -4.06 3.40
CA THR A 150 12.93 -4.18 4.07
C THR A 150 14.09 -3.89 3.13
N ARG A 151 14.04 -4.35 1.87
CA ARG A 151 15.05 -4.03 0.84
C ARG A 151 15.05 -2.55 0.46
N ARG A 152 13.94 -1.83 0.62
CA ARG A 152 13.80 -0.39 0.31
C ARG A 152 14.15 0.55 1.46
N ARG A 153 14.44 0.05 2.67
CA ARG A 153 14.78 0.88 3.85
C ARG A 153 15.91 1.89 3.61
N ARG A 154 16.98 1.48 2.91
CA ARG A 154 18.13 2.35 2.61
C ARG A 154 17.73 3.52 1.72
N TRP A 155 16.87 3.24 0.74
CA TRP A 155 16.35 4.28 -0.15
C TRP A 155 15.54 5.31 0.63
N PHE A 156 14.63 4.86 1.51
CA PHE A 156 13.83 5.76 2.36
C PHE A 156 14.71 6.71 3.20
N ILE A 157 15.69 6.16 3.91
CA ILE A 157 16.59 6.95 4.76
C ILE A 157 17.37 7.97 3.91
N SER A 158 17.90 7.54 2.76
CA SER A 158 18.65 8.42 1.87
C SER A 158 17.79 9.54 1.26
N SER A 159 16.56 9.23 0.85
CA SER A 159 15.62 10.20 0.28
C SER A 159 15.20 11.23 1.32
N TYR A 160 14.93 10.81 2.55
CA TYR A 160 14.61 11.72 3.66
C TYR A 160 15.75 12.71 3.95
N LYS A 161 17.00 12.22 4.05
CA LYS A 161 18.18 13.08 4.26
C LYS A 161 18.32 14.13 3.15
N ARG A 162 18.19 13.71 1.89
CA ARG A 162 18.28 14.62 0.73
C ARG A 162 17.18 15.68 0.73
N LEU A 163 15.96 15.32 1.12
CA LEU A 163 14.85 16.28 1.25
C LEU A 163 15.13 17.30 2.34
N LYS A 164 15.58 16.86 3.52
CA LYS A 164 15.93 17.74 4.64
C LYS A 164 17.04 18.75 4.27
N GLU A 165 18.10 18.30 3.62
CA GLU A 165 19.19 19.16 3.15
C GLU A 165 18.72 20.18 2.10
N SER A 166 17.82 19.77 1.20
CA SER A 166 17.29 20.66 0.16
C SER A 166 16.41 21.78 0.72
N SER A 167 15.66 21.52 1.79
CA SER A 167 14.85 22.54 2.47
C SER A 167 15.71 23.54 3.25
N GLY A 168 16.83 23.09 3.84
CA GLY A 168 17.74 23.97 4.57
C GLY A 168 18.48 24.98 3.68
N LYS A 169 18.86 24.60 2.46
CA LYS A 169 19.54 25.50 1.51
C LYS A 169 18.65 26.64 1.02
N GLU A 170 17.37 26.36 0.78
CA GLU A 170 16.39 27.33 0.30
C GLU A 170 16.11 28.43 1.35
N SER A 171 15.95 28.03 2.62
CA SER A 171 15.80 28.96 3.74
C SER A 171 17.02 29.86 3.98
N ARG A 172 18.25 29.38 3.69
CA ARG A 172 19.46 30.19 3.80
C ARG A 172 19.59 31.18 2.63
N SER A 173 19.18 30.77 1.42
CA SER A 173 19.22 31.63 0.23
C SER A 173 18.26 32.80 0.33
N SER A 174 17.04 32.59 0.85
CA SER A 174 16.07 33.69 1.04
C SER A 174 16.57 34.71 2.05
N LYS A 175 17.19 34.26 3.16
CA LYS A 175 17.78 35.16 4.17
C LYS A 175 18.95 36.01 3.65
N ILE A 176 19.71 35.51 2.68
CA ILE A 176 20.81 36.29 2.08
C ILE A 176 20.26 37.40 1.16
N GLN A 177 19.14 37.18 0.48
CA GLN A 177 18.51 38.20 -0.37
C GLN A 177 17.83 39.31 0.43
N GLU A 178 17.39 39.05 1.65
CA GLU A 178 16.75 40.05 2.52
C GLU A 178 17.73 40.84 3.41
N ALA A 179 19.04 40.56 3.34
CA ALA A 179 20.03 41.29 4.12
C ALA A 179 20.12 42.74 3.60
N PRO A 180 19.83 43.77 4.43
CA PRO A 180 19.85 45.15 3.98
C PRO A 180 21.24 45.53 3.50
N VAL A 181 21.33 46.05 2.28
CA VAL A 181 22.55 46.68 1.76
C VAL A 181 22.80 47.90 2.65
N LYS A 182 23.78 47.79 3.54
CA LYS A 182 24.26 48.94 4.31
C LYS A 182 24.82 49.95 3.30
N MET A 183 24.08 51.03 3.08
CA MET A 183 24.57 52.23 2.40
C MET A 183 25.51 53.01 3.32
#